data_AF-A0A6I0K394-F1
#
_entry.id   AF-A0A6I0K394-F1
#
_cell.length_a   1.000
_cell.length_b   1.000
_cell.length_c   1.000
_cell.angle_alpha   90.00
_cell.angle_beta   90.00
_cell.angle_gamma   90.00
#
_symmetry.space_group_name_H-M   'P 1'
#
loop_
_entity.id
_entity.type
_entity.pdbx_description
1 polymer ?
#
loop_
_entity_poly.entity_id
_entity_poly.type
_entity_poly.pdbx_seq_one_letter_code
_entity_poly.pdbx_strand_id
1 'polypeptide(L)'
;MRKIIYLLTLLLGVSLAACSDETIPEQPEKQEPEQPVEPNPDPEPEPPAEAKLPVLNVAGRYLKNEKGEIVNLHGFTQTYSPFFNNNAWGNYDVQACLRYNKSMVDGIVAAGWKFNFVRMHLDPYWSDDPSMQSVRYEGHERFSETRFRKYLEELFVPIAEYFISKGMYVVMRPPGVCP
;
A
#
# COMPACT_ATOMS: atom_id res chain seq x y z
N MET A 1 -32.02 41.36 7.08
CA MET A 1 -30.76 41.49 6.31
C MET A 1 -29.53 41.72 7.19
N ARG A 2 -29.50 42.69 8.11
CA ARG A 2 -28.35 42.90 9.03
C ARG A 2 -27.88 41.64 9.80
N LYS A 3 -28.80 40.84 10.38
CA LYS A 3 -28.45 39.63 11.14
C LYS A 3 -27.84 38.50 10.30
N ILE A 4 -28.21 38.40 9.02
CA ILE A 4 -27.67 37.40 8.08
C ILE A 4 -26.25 37.80 7.66
N ILE A 5 -26.01 39.10 7.47
CA ILE A 5 -24.68 39.66 7.21
C ILE A 5 -23.76 39.40 8.41
N TYR A 6 -24.23 39.60 9.65
CA TYR A 6 -23.44 39.29 10.85
C TYR A 6 -23.07 37.81 10.97
N LEU A 7 -23.97 36.89 10.63
CA LEU A 7 -23.67 35.45 10.64
C LEU A 7 -22.64 35.07 9.56
N LEU A 8 -22.75 35.64 8.35
CA LEU A 8 -21.80 35.43 7.27
C LEU A 8 -20.41 36.01 7.58
N THR A 9 -20.33 37.17 8.24
CA THR A 9 -19.04 37.73 8.68
C THR A 9 -18.41 36.94 9.82
N LEU A 10 -19.21 36.30 10.68
CA LEU A 10 -18.71 35.45 11.77
C LEU A 10 -18.14 34.13 11.23
N LEU A 11 -18.79 33.51 10.25
CA LEU A 11 -18.28 32.28 9.61
C LEU A 11 -16.99 32.52 8.80
N LEU A 12 -16.88 33.67 8.11
CA LEU A 12 -15.64 34.03 7.38
C LEU A 12 -14.47 34.36 8.31
N GLY A 13 -14.74 34.90 9.51
CA GLY A 13 -13.72 35.22 10.51
C GLY A 13 -13.08 33.97 11.12
N VAL A 14 -13.82 32.87 11.26
CA VAL A 14 -13.30 31.61 11.81
C VAL A 14 -12.42 30.87 10.80
N SER A 15 -12.67 31.03 9.49
CA SER A 15 -11.84 30.43 8.43
C SER A 15 -10.50 31.13 8.20
N LEU A 16 -10.33 32.38 8.66
CA LEU A 16 -9.06 33.12 8.54
C LEU A 16 -8.14 32.95 9.77
N ALA A 17 -8.66 32.45 10.89
CA ALA A 17 -7.87 32.14 12.09
C ALA A 17 -7.19 30.76 12.04
N ALA A 18 -7.51 29.92 11.03
CA ALA A 18 -6.90 28.60 10.85
C ALA A 18 -5.56 28.65 10.07
N CYS A 19 -5.14 29.83 9.63
CA CYS A 19 -3.80 30.10 9.11
C CYS A 19 -3.06 31.04 10.06
N SER A 20 -2.87 30.60 11.30
CA SER A 20 -1.84 31.20 12.15
C SER A 20 -0.49 30.71 11.67
N ASP A 21 0.31 31.62 11.08
CA ASP A 21 1.73 31.39 10.80
C ASP A 21 2.43 30.95 12.10
N GLU A 22 2.80 29.67 12.18
CA GLU A 22 3.76 29.21 13.16
C GLU A 22 5.14 29.77 12.75
N THR A 23 5.48 30.95 13.28
CA THR A 23 6.85 31.46 13.23
C THR A 23 7.76 30.49 13.97
N ILE A 24 8.56 29.75 13.21
CA ILE A 24 9.63 28.89 13.70
C ILE A 24 10.65 29.80 14.44
N PRO A 25 11.03 29.50 15.70
CA PRO A 25 12.04 30.28 16.38
C PRO A 25 13.40 30.14 15.68
N GLU A 26 14.05 31.27 15.41
CA GLU A 26 15.42 31.32 14.86
C GLU A 26 16.40 30.56 15.76
N GLN A 27 17.14 29.66 15.13
CA GLN A 27 18.22 28.89 15.75
C GLN A 27 19.45 29.79 15.92
N PRO A 28 20.20 29.75 17.03
CA PRO A 28 21.39 30.57 17.19
C PRO A 28 22.46 30.19 16.17
N GLU A 29 23.07 31.20 15.57
CA GLU A 29 24.15 31.10 14.59
C GLU A 29 25.32 30.26 15.14
N LYS A 30 25.63 29.17 14.44
CA LYS A 30 26.69 28.24 14.84
C LYS A 30 28.02 28.70 14.21
N GLN A 31 28.98 29.00 15.07
CA GLN A 31 30.35 29.37 14.71
C GLN A 31 31.04 28.31 13.85
N GLU A 32 31.91 28.75 12.95
CA GLU A 32 32.88 27.97 12.17
C GLU A 32 34.27 28.63 12.36
N PRO A 33 35.45 27.97 12.17
CA PRO A 33 35.77 26.56 11.90
C PRO A 33 36.84 25.94 12.84
N GLU A 34 36.92 24.61 12.90
CA GLU A 34 38.20 23.91 13.05
C GLU A 34 38.39 22.87 11.92
N GLN A 35 39.66 22.67 11.57
CA GLN A 35 40.21 22.10 10.33
C GLN A 35 39.76 20.67 9.97
N PRO A 36 39.92 20.25 8.69
CA PRO A 36 39.37 18.99 8.20
C PRO A 36 40.15 17.79 8.72
N VAL A 37 39.46 16.92 9.47
CA VAL A 37 39.89 15.53 9.66
C VAL A 37 39.35 14.74 8.49
N GLU A 38 40.23 14.02 7.78
CA GLU A 38 39.84 13.14 6.68
C GLU A 38 38.70 12.19 7.12
N PRO A 39 37.59 12.10 6.36
CA PRO A 39 36.55 11.15 6.69
C PRO A 39 37.09 9.74 6.46
N ASN A 40 36.99 8.88 7.48
CA ASN A 40 36.91 7.44 7.22
C ASN A 40 35.75 7.22 6.24
N PRO A 41 35.92 6.36 5.22
CA PRO A 41 34.84 6.05 4.31
C PRO A 41 33.65 5.52 5.12
N ASP A 42 32.51 6.19 5.01
CA ASP A 42 31.25 5.71 5.53
C ASP A 42 31.07 4.25 5.10
N PRO A 43 30.64 3.33 5.99
CA PRO A 43 30.29 1.99 5.55
C PRO A 43 29.20 2.12 4.49
N GLU A 44 29.46 1.53 3.33
CA GLU A 44 28.53 1.40 2.22
C GLU A 44 27.13 1.06 2.75
N PRO A 45 26.05 1.72 2.27
CA PRO A 45 24.71 1.36 2.70
C PRO A 45 24.51 -0.13 2.43
N GLU A 46 24.30 -0.91 3.50
CA GLU A 46 24.08 -2.33 3.35
C GLU A 46 22.92 -2.52 2.36
N PRO A 47 23.08 -3.41 1.35
CA PRO A 47 21.98 -3.74 0.46
C PRO A 47 20.80 -4.17 1.33
N PRO A 48 19.55 -3.81 0.96
CA PRO A 48 18.38 -4.18 1.76
C PRO A 48 18.45 -5.68 2.00
N ALA A 49 18.64 -6.09 3.27
CA ALA A 49 18.61 -7.49 3.61
C ALA A 49 17.33 -8.05 3.00
N GLU A 50 17.46 -8.98 2.05
CA GLU A 50 16.31 -9.71 1.52
C GLU A 50 15.59 -10.26 2.75
N ALA A 51 14.48 -9.64 3.13
CA ALA A 51 13.71 -10.03 4.29
C ALA A 51 13.07 -11.37 3.96
N LYS A 52 13.84 -12.45 4.10
CA LYS A 52 13.39 -13.79 3.79
C LYS A 52 12.43 -14.19 4.91
N LEU A 53 11.15 -14.00 4.62
CA LEU A 53 10.08 -14.45 5.49
C LEU A 53 10.26 -15.95 5.78
N PRO A 54 10.22 -16.37 7.06
CA PRO A 54 10.31 -17.79 7.41
C PRO A 54 9.26 -18.62 6.67
N VAL A 55 9.65 -19.79 6.16
CA VAL A 55 8.66 -20.69 5.55
C VAL A 55 7.71 -21.18 6.63
N LEU A 56 6.41 -21.13 6.33
CA LEU A 56 5.36 -21.58 7.25
C LEU A 56 4.84 -22.96 6.85
N ASN A 57 4.56 -23.79 7.85
CA ASN A 57 3.85 -25.05 7.69
C ASN A 57 2.68 -25.14 8.67
N VAL A 58 1.69 -25.96 8.32
CA VAL A 58 0.55 -26.26 9.20
C VAL A 58 0.94 -27.37 10.17
N ALA A 59 0.72 -27.16 11.46
CA ALA A 59 0.95 -28.14 12.52
C ALA A 59 -0.27 -28.16 13.47
N GLY A 60 -1.16 -29.13 13.25
CA GLY A 60 -2.46 -29.17 13.93
C GLY A 60 -3.27 -27.91 13.64
N ARG A 61 -3.58 -27.14 14.67
CA ARG A 61 -4.35 -25.88 14.55
C ARG A 61 -3.49 -24.62 14.38
N TYR A 62 -2.17 -24.75 14.23
CA TYR A 62 -1.24 -23.62 14.19
C TYR A 62 -0.47 -23.54 12.87
N LEU A 63 -0.09 -22.33 12.50
CA LEU A 63 1.01 -22.09 11.56
C LEU A 63 2.31 -22.03 12.36
N LYS A 64 3.34 -22.75 11.90
CA LYS A 64 4.66 -22.75 12.51
C LYS A 64 5.74 -22.41 11.49
N ASN A 65 6.81 -21.79 11.95
CA ASN A 65 8.02 -21.62 11.13
C ASN A 65 8.96 -22.84 11.25
N GLU A 66 10.08 -22.79 10.55
CA GLU A 66 11.11 -23.85 10.52
C GLU A 66 11.70 -24.18 11.91
N LYS A 67 11.64 -23.25 12.88
CA LYS A 67 12.08 -23.46 14.27
C LYS A 67 10.99 -24.06 15.16
N GLY A 68 9.78 -24.27 14.64
CA GLY A 68 8.62 -24.78 15.37
C GLY A 68 7.87 -23.72 16.20
N GLU A 69 8.21 -22.45 16.03
CA GLU A 69 7.55 -21.31 16.68
C GLU A 69 6.19 -21.05 16.04
N ILE A 70 5.17 -20.75 16.84
CA ILE A 70 3.82 -20.42 16.33
C ILE A 70 3.85 -19.02 15.72
N VAL A 71 3.36 -18.89 14.50
CA VAL A 71 3.21 -17.61 13.79
C VAL A 71 1.73 -17.28 13.65
N ASN A 72 1.32 -16.14 14.19
CA ASN A 72 -0.03 -15.60 14.01
C ASN A 72 -0.01 -14.57 12.89
N LEU A 73 -0.90 -14.74 11.91
CA LEU A 73 -1.06 -13.79 10.81
C LEU A 73 -1.97 -12.64 11.27
N HIS A 74 -1.47 -11.42 11.18
CA HIS A 74 -2.16 -10.18 11.50
C HIS A 74 -1.95 -9.19 10.35
N GLY A 75 -3.05 -8.80 9.71
CA GLY A 75 -2.97 -8.17 8.41
C GLY A 75 -4.27 -7.58 7.92
N PHE A 76 -4.28 -7.17 6.66
CA PHE A 76 -5.42 -6.56 5.99
C PHE A 76 -5.71 -7.23 4.64
N THR A 77 -6.82 -6.84 4.03
CA THR A 77 -7.21 -7.30 2.69
C THR A 77 -7.03 -6.17 1.70
N GLN A 78 -6.57 -6.47 0.49
CA GLN A 78 -6.44 -5.48 -0.57
C GLN A 78 -7.00 -6.00 -1.89
N THR A 79 -7.79 -5.14 -2.55
CA THR A 79 -8.44 -5.43 -3.83
C THR A 79 -7.97 -4.43 -4.88
N TYR A 80 -7.50 -4.95 -6.01
CA TYR A 80 -6.95 -4.14 -7.10
C TYR A 80 -8.04 -3.86 -8.11
N SER A 81 -8.91 -2.91 -7.80
CA SER A 81 -10.00 -2.50 -8.69
C SER A 81 -10.14 -0.99 -8.64
N PRO A 82 -10.41 -0.29 -9.77
CA PRO A 82 -10.70 1.14 -9.75
C PRO A 82 -11.79 1.49 -8.75
N PHE A 83 -12.87 0.69 -8.68
CA PHE A 83 -13.99 0.93 -7.77
C PHE A 83 -13.56 0.93 -6.30
N PHE A 84 -12.85 -0.11 -5.86
CA PHE A 84 -12.35 -0.21 -4.49
C PHE A 84 -11.21 0.77 -4.18
N ASN A 85 -10.52 1.26 -5.22
CA ASN A 85 -9.48 2.27 -5.13
C ASN A 85 -9.99 3.69 -5.40
N ASN A 86 -11.27 3.93 -5.11
CA ASN A 86 -11.91 5.24 -5.19
C ASN A 86 -11.72 5.95 -6.54
N ASN A 87 -11.65 5.17 -7.62
CA ASN A 87 -11.39 5.59 -8.99
C ASN A 87 -10.11 6.44 -9.17
N ALA A 88 -9.10 6.26 -8.30
CA ALA A 88 -7.82 6.96 -8.40
C ALA A 88 -6.99 6.58 -9.65
N TRP A 89 -7.35 5.49 -10.31
CA TRP A 89 -6.74 4.97 -11.53
C TRP A 89 -7.78 4.17 -12.33
N GLY A 90 -7.49 3.85 -13.60
CA GLY A 90 -8.40 3.12 -14.47
C GLY A 90 -7.74 2.59 -15.75
N ASN A 91 -8.56 2.14 -16.70
CA ASN A 91 -8.13 1.67 -18.03
C ASN A 91 -6.98 0.65 -18.03
N TYR A 92 -6.96 -0.25 -17.03
CA TYR A 92 -5.91 -1.26 -16.86
C TYR A 92 -4.49 -0.68 -16.73
N ASP A 93 -4.36 0.55 -16.24
CA ASP A 93 -3.05 1.15 -15.94
C ASP A 93 -2.41 0.46 -14.73
N VAL A 94 -1.53 -0.50 -15.02
CA VAL A 94 -0.77 -1.27 -14.03
C VAL A 94 0.07 -0.36 -13.15
N GLN A 95 0.73 0.64 -13.73
CA GLN A 95 1.67 1.47 -12.98
C GLN A 95 0.93 2.43 -12.03
N ALA A 96 -0.19 3.00 -12.45
CA ALA A 96 -1.04 3.80 -11.57
C ALA A 96 -1.63 2.95 -10.44
N CYS A 97 -2.08 1.72 -10.75
CA CYS A 97 -2.55 0.77 -9.75
C CYS A 97 -1.47 0.44 -8.71
N LEU A 98 -0.26 0.09 -9.15
CA LEU A 98 0.87 -0.20 -8.28
C LEU A 98 1.23 1.00 -7.40
N ARG A 99 1.39 2.20 -7.99
CA ARG A 99 1.73 3.41 -7.24
C ARG A 99 0.71 3.72 -6.15
N TYR A 100 -0.58 3.73 -6.50
CA TYR A 100 -1.66 4.01 -5.56
C TYR A 100 -1.70 3.00 -4.40
N ASN A 101 -1.66 1.71 -4.73
CA ASN A 101 -1.77 0.67 -3.70
C ASN A 101 -0.54 0.60 -2.79
N LYS A 102 0.66 0.83 -3.33
CA LYS A 102 1.89 0.93 -2.53
C LYS A 102 1.88 2.16 -1.63
N SER A 103 1.45 3.33 -2.11
CA SER A 103 1.41 4.54 -1.29
C SER A 103 0.47 4.41 -0.09
N MET A 104 -0.66 3.71 -0.24
CA MET A 104 -1.56 3.41 0.88
C MET A 104 -0.86 2.56 1.94
N VAL A 105 -0.14 1.52 1.53
CA VAL A 105 0.58 0.62 2.44
C VAL A 105 1.74 1.34 3.11
N ASP A 106 2.55 2.08 2.34
CA ASP A 106 3.65 2.88 2.87
C ASP A 106 3.16 3.90 3.90
N GLY A 107 2.02 4.55 3.66
CA GLY A 107 1.42 5.49 4.61
C GLY A 107 1.01 4.83 5.94
N ILE A 108 0.39 3.65 5.90
CA ILE A 108 -0.03 2.94 7.12
C ILE A 108 1.19 2.40 7.88
N VAL A 109 2.21 1.90 7.18
CA VAL A 109 3.47 1.45 7.80
C VAL A 109 4.23 2.63 8.42
N ALA A 110 4.30 3.78 7.74
CA ALA A 110 4.90 5.00 8.26
C ALA A 110 4.17 5.52 9.51
N ALA A 111 2.85 5.33 9.59
CA ALA A 111 2.06 5.62 10.79
C ALA A 111 2.31 4.63 11.95
N GLY A 112 3.21 3.66 11.79
CA GLY A 112 3.68 2.77 12.86
C GLY A 112 2.89 1.47 13.03
N TRP A 113 1.92 1.19 12.16
CA TRP A 113 1.14 -0.05 12.24
C TRP A 113 2.01 -1.26 11.93
N LYS A 114 1.74 -2.37 12.64
CA LYS A 114 2.50 -3.62 12.51
C LYS A 114 1.61 -4.70 11.91
N PHE A 115 1.96 -5.12 10.70
CA PHE A 115 1.34 -6.23 10.00
C PHE A 115 2.40 -7.19 9.52
N ASN A 116 2.04 -8.46 9.43
CA ASN A 116 2.89 -9.50 8.86
C ASN A 116 2.13 -10.30 7.78
N PHE A 117 0.97 -9.83 7.34
CA PHE A 117 0.09 -10.55 6.45
C PHE A 117 -0.71 -9.61 5.55
N VAL A 118 -0.94 -10.01 4.31
CA VAL A 118 -1.93 -9.43 3.42
C VAL A 118 -2.69 -10.54 2.68
N ARG A 119 -4.02 -10.40 2.62
CA ARG A 119 -4.85 -11.18 1.70
C ARG A 119 -5.05 -10.38 0.43
N MET A 120 -4.48 -10.87 -0.66
CA MET A 120 -4.44 -10.20 -1.94
C MET A 120 -5.56 -10.73 -2.85
N HIS A 121 -6.56 -9.91 -3.17
CA HIS A 121 -7.64 -10.29 -4.08
C HIS A 121 -7.26 -10.01 -5.54
N LEU A 122 -7.26 -11.06 -6.35
CA LEU A 122 -7.06 -10.98 -7.80
C LEU A 122 -8.39 -10.65 -8.47
N ASP A 123 -8.75 -9.37 -8.46
CA ASP A 123 -10.06 -8.88 -8.92
C ASP A 123 -10.34 -9.23 -10.40
N PRO A 124 -11.56 -9.68 -10.76
CA PRO A 124 -11.95 -10.00 -12.13
C PRO A 124 -11.75 -8.86 -13.13
N TYR A 125 -11.68 -7.60 -12.67
CA TYR A 125 -11.30 -6.48 -13.52
C TYR A 125 -10.08 -6.82 -14.40
N TRP A 126 -9.07 -7.47 -13.84
CA TRP A 126 -7.85 -7.82 -14.57
C TRP A 126 -8.03 -9.04 -15.48
N SER A 127 -8.73 -10.08 -15.02
CA SER A 127 -8.83 -11.36 -15.75
C SER A 127 -10.00 -11.45 -16.73
N ASP A 128 -11.03 -10.60 -16.63
CA ASP A 128 -12.21 -10.67 -17.50
C ASP A 128 -11.94 -10.12 -18.89
N ASP A 129 -12.53 -10.74 -19.92
CA ASP A 129 -12.63 -10.19 -21.27
C ASP A 129 -13.60 -8.99 -21.30
N PRO A 130 -13.12 -7.77 -21.54
CA PRO A 130 -13.96 -6.57 -21.59
C PRO A 130 -14.92 -6.53 -22.78
N SER A 131 -14.67 -7.33 -23.83
CA SER A 131 -15.54 -7.41 -25.01
C SER A 131 -16.79 -8.26 -24.78
N MET A 132 -16.79 -9.10 -23.74
CA MET A 132 -17.93 -9.92 -23.35
C MET A 132 -18.87 -9.16 -22.41
N GLN A 133 -20.18 -9.40 -22.55
CA GLN A 133 -21.19 -8.81 -21.67
C GLN A 133 -21.00 -9.27 -20.22
N SER A 134 -20.99 -8.32 -19.29
CA SER A 134 -21.03 -8.61 -17.85
C SER A 134 -22.35 -9.25 -17.46
N VAL A 135 -22.28 -10.44 -16.84
CA VAL A 135 -23.45 -11.18 -16.35
C VAL A 135 -23.62 -10.96 -14.84
N ARG A 136 -22.54 -11.11 -14.08
CA ARG A 136 -22.47 -10.87 -12.63
C ARG A 136 -21.03 -10.56 -12.21
N TYR A 137 -20.86 -9.94 -11.05
CA TYR A 137 -19.55 -9.73 -10.43
C TYR A 137 -18.96 -11.06 -9.94
N GLU A 138 -17.64 -11.24 -10.11
CA GLU A 138 -16.93 -12.50 -9.77
C GLU A 138 -17.53 -13.75 -10.46
N GLY A 139 -18.01 -13.60 -11.70
CA GLY A 139 -18.47 -14.72 -12.54
C GLY A 139 -17.37 -15.26 -13.45
N HIS A 140 -17.35 -16.58 -13.67
CA HIS A 140 -16.34 -17.23 -14.53
C HIS A 140 -16.60 -17.04 -16.03
N GLU A 141 -17.78 -16.55 -16.43
CA GLU A 141 -18.23 -16.52 -17.82
C GLU A 141 -17.35 -15.67 -18.74
N ARG A 142 -16.64 -14.70 -18.17
CA ARG A 142 -15.79 -13.76 -18.90
C ARG A 142 -14.31 -14.01 -18.68
N PHE A 143 -13.95 -15.05 -17.94
CA PHE A 143 -12.56 -15.32 -17.60
C PHE A 143 -11.71 -15.48 -18.86
N SER A 144 -10.63 -14.71 -18.94
CA SER A 144 -9.62 -14.80 -19.99
C SER A 144 -8.29 -15.19 -19.36
N GLU A 145 -7.85 -16.43 -19.63
CA GLU A 145 -6.56 -16.93 -19.16
C GLU A 145 -5.40 -16.04 -19.65
N THR A 146 -5.47 -15.56 -20.89
CA THR A 146 -4.48 -14.64 -21.46
C THR A 146 -4.33 -13.38 -20.63
N ARG A 147 -5.44 -12.76 -20.23
CA ARG A 147 -5.41 -11.55 -19.39
C ARG A 147 -4.98 -11.87 -17.96
N PHE A 148 -5.46 -12.98 -17.41
CA PHE A 148 -5.05 -13.45 -16.09
C PHE A 148 -3.53 -13.62 -16.01
N ARG A 149 -2.91 -14.35 -16.94
CA ARG A 149 -1.45 -14.54 -16.99
C ARG A 149 -0.71 -13.21 -17.12
N LYS A 150 -1.15 -12.34 -18.04
CA LYS A 150 -0.57 -11.02 -18.23
C LYS A 150 -0.52 -10.22 -16.93
N TYR A 151 -1.65 -10.07 -16.24
CA TYR A 151 -1.71 -9.23 -15.03
C TYR A 151 -1.21 -9.96 -13.78
N LEU A 152 -1.18 -11.29 -13.78
CA LEU A 152 -0.43 -12.04 -12.77
C LEU A 152 1.04 -11.63 -12.79
N GLU A 153 1.66 -11.59 -13.98
CA GLU A 153 3.05 -11.20 -14.17
C GLU A 153 3.28 -9.70 -14.00
N GLU A 154 2.44 -8.84 -14.60
CA GLU A 154 2.68 -7.40 -14.63
C GLU A 154 2.25 -6.67 -13.35
N LEU A 155 1.27 -7.20 -12.60
CA LEU A 155 0.68 -6.53 -11.45
C LEU A 155 0.80 -7.34 -10.15
N PHE A 156 0.26 -8.55 -10.13
CA PHE A 156 0.06 -9.29 -8.87
C PHE A 156 1.37 -9.85 -8.30
N VAL A 157 2.27 -10.36 -9.12
CA VAL A 157 3.60 -10.79 -8.66
C VAL A 157 4.42 -9.58 -8.16
N PRO A 158 4.56 -8.46 -8.90
CA PRO A 158 5.30 -7.29 -8.42
C PRO A 158 4.78 -6.67 -7.12
N ILE A 159 3.46 -6.69 -6.89
CA ILE A 159 2.91 -6.19 -5.63
C ILE A 159 3.05 -7.20 -4.49
N ALA A 160 2.98 -8.50 -4.78
CA ALA A 160 3.31 -9.54 -3.81
C ALA A 160 4.77 -9.45 -3.34
N GLU A 161 5.72 -9.27 -4.27
CA GLU A 161 7.13 -9.04 -3.96
C GLU A 161 7.33 -7.78 -3.11
N TYR A 162 6.59 -6.71 -3.40
CA TYR A 162 6.58 -5.53 -2.55
C TYR A 162 6.13 -5.85 -1.12
N PHE A 163 5.05 -6.60 -0.90
CA PHE A 163 4.64 -6.99 0.45
C PHE A 163 5.67 -7.86 1.17
N ILE A 164 6.27 -8.81 0.44
CA ILE A 164 7.34 -9.66 0.97
C ILE A 164 8.52 -8.80 1.42
N SER A 165 8.92 -7.79 0.62
CA SER A 165 9.97 -6.83 0.99
C SER A 165 9.64 -6.01 2.24
N LYS A 166 8.36 -5.87 2.58
CA LYS A 166 7.88 -5.21 3.81
C LYS A 166 7.68 -6.18 4.98
N GLY A 167 8.10 -7.43 4.84
CA GLY A 167 7.98 -8.45 5.88
C GLY A 167 6.55 -8.98 6.06
N MET A 168 5.75 -9.00 4.99
CA MET A 168 4.37 -9.51 5.03
C MET A 168 4.19 -10.76 4.18
N TYR A 169 3.59 -11.81 4.76
CA TYR A 169 3.12 -12.97 4.01
C TYR A 169 1.96 -12.58 3.10
N VAL A 170 1.94 -13.13 1.88
CA VAL A 170 0.89 -12.87 0.90
C VAL A 170 0.06 -14.14 0.72
N VAL A 171 -1.25 -14.06 0.96
CA VAL A 171 -2.21 -15.09 0.53
C VAL A 171 -2.98 -14.56 -0.66
N MET A 172 -2.75 -15.17 -1.82
CA MET A 172 -3.49 -14.87 -3.03
C MET A 172 -4.88 -15.49 -2.95
N ARG A 173 -5.92 -14.66 -3.05
CA ARG A 173 -7.29 -15.09 -3.27
C ARG A 173 -7.58 -14.90 -4.78
N PRO A 174 -7.77 -15.99 -5.55
CA PRO A 174 -8.10 -15.90 -6.97
C PRO A 174 -9.43 -15.16 -7.20
N PRO A 175 -9.70 -14.69 -8.43
CA PRO A 175 -11.02 -14.15 -8.79
C PRO A 175 -12.11 -15.17 -8.42
N GLY A 176 -13.26 -14.68 -7.95
CA GLY A 176 -14.36 -15.54 -7.52
C GLY A 176 -14.79 -16.50 -8.63
N VAL A 177 -15.11 -17.75 -8.22
CA VAL A 177 -15.21 -18.95 -9.06
C VAL A 177 -14.06 -19.05 -10.08
N CYS A 178 -12.86 -19.32 -9.56
CA CYS A 178 -11.79 -19.89 -10.39
C CYS A 178 -12.32 -21.22 -10.97
N PRO A 179 -12.42 -21.38 -12.30
CA PRO A 179 -12.81 -22.64 -12.91
C PRO A 179 -11.80 -23.75 -12.58
#